data_AF-K1T980-F1
#
_entry.id   AF-K1T980-F1
#
_cell.length_a   1.000
_cell.length_b   1.000
_cell.length_c   1.000
_cell.angle_alpha   90.00
_cell.angle_beta   90.00
_cell.angle_gamma   90.00
#
_symmetry.space_group_name_H-M   'P 1'
#
loop_
_entity.id
_entity.type
_entity.pdbx_description
1 polymer ?
#
loop_
_entity_poly.entity_id
_entity_poly.type
_entity_poly.pdbx_seq_one_letter_code
_entity_poly.pdbx_strand_id
1 'polypeptide(L)'
;PDVFKPLSPWAYFGLSILFSLPVVGFIFLIIFSVSDANINRRNFARSYWCIYVIIAVAAVVAVASGVTLGSLENMMAAVRPIA
;
A
#
# COMPACT_ATOMS: atom_id res chain seq x y z
N PRO A 1 25.43 -2.98 17.01
CA PRO A 1 25.25 -3.88 15.84
C PRO A 1 24.67 -3.13 14.64
N ASP A 2 25.23 -3.33 13.44
CA ASP A 2 24.85 -2.58 12.22
C ASP A 2 23.37 -2.71 11.84
N VAL A 3 22.73 -3.80 12.27
CA VAL A 3 21.30 -4.09 12.06
C VAL A 3 20.37 -3.00 12.61
N PHE A 4 20.81 -2.25 13.64
CA PHE A 4 20.03 -1.18 14.26
C PHE A 4 20.32 0.22 13.72
N LYS A 5 21.19 0.34 12.70
CA LYS A 5 21.51 1.63 12.12
C LYS A 5 20.23 2.31 11.60
N PRO A 6 19.95 3.56 12.01
CA PRO A 6 18.77 4.28 11.54
C PRO A 6 18.88 4.52 10.03
N LEU A 7 17.75 4.38 9.34
CA LEU A 7 17.60 4.80 7.96
C LEU A 7 17.43 6.32 7.93
N SER A 8 18.03 6.97 6.95
CA SER A 8 17.78 8.38 6.69
C SER A 8 16.34 8.58 6.18
N PRO A 9 15.74 9.76 6.37
CA PRO A 9 14.44 10.08 5.78
C PRO A 9 14.41 9.86 4.26
N TRP A 10 15.52 10.15 3.58
CA TRP A 10 15.62 9.97 2.13
C TRP A 10 15.64 8.50 1.70
N ALA A 11 16.18 7.61 2.55
CA ALA A 11 16.09 6.19 2.31
C ALA A 11 14.65 5.70 2.42
N TYR A 12 13.86 6.19 3.40
CA TYR A 12 12.43 5.88 3.47
C TYR A 12 11.68 6.38 2.25
N PHE A 13 11.93 7.62 1.82
CA PHE A 13 11.31 8.17 0.62
C PHE A 13 11.60 7.31 -0.63
N GLY A 14 12.87 6.95 -0.85
CA GLY A 14 13.25 6.07 -1.97
C GLY A 14 12.62 4.69 -1.89
N LEU A 15 12.52 4.10 -0.69
CA LEU A 15 11.82 2.84 -0.47
C LEU A 15 10.33 2.97 -0.75
N SER A 16 9.69 4.09 -0.39
CA SER A 16 8.28 4.32 -0.72
C SER A 16 8.01 4.35 -2.22
N ILE A 17 8.91 4.97 -3.00
CA ILE A 17 8.84 4.96 -4.47
C ILE A 17 9.10 3.55 -5.00
N LEU A 18 10.12 2.86 -4.49
CA LEU A 18 10.43 1.51 -4.92
C LEU A 18 9.24 0.58 -4.70
N PHE A 19 8.64 0.60 -3.51
CA PHE A 19 7.52 -0.27 -3.13
C PHE A 19 6.18 0.10 -3.79
N SER A 20 6.05 1.27 -4.40
CA SER A 20 4.85 1.61 -5.19
C SER A 20 4.88 1.02 -6.59
N LEU A 21 6.04 0.54 -7.07
CA LEU A 21 6.15 -0.11 -8.38
C LEU A 21 5.55 -1.52 -8.35
N PRO A 22 4.67 -1.87 -9.30
CA PRO A 22 3.86 -3.09 -9.22
C PRO A 22 4.67 -4.39 -9.34
N VAL A 23 5.68 -4.46 -10.22
CA VAL A 23 6.47 -5.69 -10.41
C VAL A 23 7.77 -5.63 -9.63
N VAL A 24 8.63 -4.65 -9.95
CA VAL A 24 9.94 -4.51 -9.33
C VAL A 24 9.81 -4.24 -7.83
N GLY A 25 8.91 -3.32 -7.45
CA GLY A 25 8.65 -2.98 -6.06
C GLY A 25 8.19 -4.19 -5.26
N PHE A 26 7.24 -4.96 -5.79
CA PHE A 26 6.73 -6.16 -5.14
C PHE A 26 7.81 -7.21 -4.87
N ILE A 27 8.72 -7.45 -5.83
CA ILE A 27 9.86 -8.36 -5.64
C ILE A 27 10.76 -7.86 -4.50
N PHE A 28 11.15 -6.58 -4.51
CA PHE A 28 11.98 -6.01 -3.45
C PHE A 28 11.28 -6.00 -2.08
N LEU A 29 9.97 -5.84 -2.05
CA LEU A 29 9.15 -5.82 -0.84
C LEU A 29 9.14 -7.21 -0.17
N ILE A 30 9.09 -8.29 -0.95
CA ILE A 30 9.29 -9.66 -0.45
C ILE A 30 10.71 -9.82 0.13
N ILE A 31 11.73 -9.45 -0.64
CA ILE A 31 13.13 -9.62 -0.23
C ILE A 31 13.41 -8.84 1.07
N PHE A 32 12.95 -7.59 1.16
CA PHE A 32 13.22 -6.73 2.31
C PHE A 32 12.36 -7.07 3.53
N SER A 33 11.20 -7.74 3.39
CA SER A 33 10.40 -8.16 4.54
C SER A 33 10.98 -9.37 5.29
N VAL A 34 11.82 -10.16 4.62
CA VAL A 34 12.51 -11.34 5.18
C VAL A 34 14.00 -11.12 5.45
N SER A 35 14.60 -10.04 4.94
CA SER A 35 16.03 -9.76 5.09
C SER A 35 16.39 -9.24 6.49
N ASP A 36 17.43 -9.82 7.11
CA ASP A 36 17.88 -9.47 8.46
C ASP A 36 18.95 -8.36 8.52
N ALA A 37 19.30 -7.74 7.38
CA ALA A 37 20.41 -6.78 7.34
C ALA A 37 20.12 -5.45 8.05
N ASN A 38 18.85 -5.02 8.14
CA ASN A 38 18.46 -3.83 8.87
C ASN A 38 17.01 -3.94 9.37
N ILE A 39 16.81 -3.80 10.68
CA ILE A 39 15.50 -4.00 11.29
C ILE A 39 14.49 -2.91 10.88
N ASN A 40 14.95 -1.67 10.70
CA ASN A 40 14.09 -0.55 10.32
C ASN A 40 13.58 -0.72 8.89
N ARG A 41 14.45 -1.16 7.96
CA ARG A 41 14.06 -1.47 6.57
C ARG A 41 13.04 -2.60 6.52
N ARG A 42 13.30 -3.66 7.29
CA ARG A 42 12.43 -4.84 7.36
C ARG A 42 11.05 -4.50 7.92
N ASN A 43 11.01 -3.74 9.00
CA ASN A 43 9.75 -3.28 9.60
C ASN A 43 8.97 -2.38 8.63
N PHE A 44 9.66 -1.51 7.88
CA PHE A 44 9.04 -0.69 6.84
C PHE A 44 8.48 -1.52 5.69
N ALA A 45 9.19 -2.54 5.20
CA ALA A 45 8.64 -3.46 4.20
C ALA A 45 7.41 -4.22 4.73
N ARG A 46 7.41 -4.62 6.01
CA ARG A 46 6.28 -5.29 6.65
C ARG A 46 5.05 -4.38 6.83
N SER A 47 5.23 -3.07 7.06
CA SER A 47 4.08 -2.16 7.13
C SER A 47 3.34 -2.05 5.79
N TYR A 48 4.04 -2.16 4.65
CA TYR A 48 3.39 -2.20 3.34
C TYR A 48 2.53 -3.46 3.15
N TRP A 49 2.97 -4.62 3.64
CA TRP A 49 2.12 -5.82 3.67
C TRP A 49 0.84 -5.58 4.49
N CYS A 50 0.95 -4.92 5.65
CA CYS A 50 -0.24 -4.53 6.43
C CYS A 50 -1.16 -3.60 5.65
N ILE A 51 -0.63 -2.63 4.90
CA ILE A 51 -1.43 -1.73 4.04
C ILE A 51 -2.17 -2.55 2.97
N TYR A 52 -1.52 -3.50 2.31
CA TYR A 52 -2.21 -4.36 1.32
C TYR A 52 -3.34 -5.18 1.93
N VAL A 53 -3.14 -5.72 3.15
CA VAL A 53 -4.20 -6.42 3.89
C VAL A 53 -5.37 -5.48 4.18
N ILE A 54 -5.09 -4.26 4.67
CA ILE A 54 -6.13 -3.26 4.95
C ILE A 54 -6.91 -2.91 3.68
N ILE A 55 -6.22 -2.68 2.56
CA ILE A 55 -6.85 -2.40 1.26
C ILE A 55 -7.71 -3.58 0.80
N ALA A 56 -7.21 -4.82 0.94
CA ALA A 56 -7.97 -6.02 0.57
C ALA A 56 -9.26 -6.16 1.41
N VAL A 57 -9.17 -5.95 2.72
CA VAL A 57 -10.34 -5.96 3.61
C VAL A 57 -11.32 -4.85 3.24
N ALA A 58 -10.84 -3.62 3.02
CA ALA A 58 -11.69 -2.50 2.61
C ALA A 58 -12.40 -2.77 1.27
N ALA A 59 -11.69 -3.39 0.31
CA ALA A 59 -12.27 -3.78 -0.98
C ALA A 59 -13.37 -4.84 -0.81
N VAL A 60 -13.14 -5.85 0.04
CA VAL A 60 -14.17 -6.87 0.36
C VAL A 60 -15.41 -6.22 0.99
N VAL A 61 -15.24 -5.30 1.93
CA VAL A 61 -16.36 -4.58 2.58
C VAL A 61 -17.12 -3.71 1.58
N ALA A 62 -16.41 -3.00 0.69
CA ALA A 62 -17.04 -2.19 -0.35
C ALA A 62 -17.88 -3.04 -1.31
N VAL A 63 -17.34 -4.17 -1.76
CA VAL A 63 -18.07 -5.12 -2.63
C VAL A 63 -19.28 -5.71 -1.90
N ALA A 64 -19.12 -6.13 -0.65
CA ALA A 64 -20.20 -6.71 0.15
C ALA A 64 -21.35 -5.72 0.44
N SER A 65 -21.04 -4.42 0.55
CA SER A 65 -22.04 -3.36 0.75
C SER A 65 -22.71 -2.89 -0.55
N GLY A 66 -22.36 -3.46 -1.71
CA GLY A 66 -22.94 -3.08 -3.00
C GLY A 66 -22.38 -1.75 -3.55
N VAL A 67 -21.31 -1.23 -2.95
CA VAL A 67 -20.57 -0.08 -3.49
C VAL A 67 -19.73 -0.59 -4.66
N THR A 68 -20.30 -0.42 -5.86
CA THR A 68 -19.63 -0.75 -7.13
C THR A 68 -19.34 0.54 -7.89
N LEU A 69 -18.47 0.45 -8.90
CA LEU A 69 -18.22 1.58 -9.81
C LEU A 69 -19.51 2.08 -10.48
N GLY A 70 -20.43 1.17 -10.84
CA GLY A 70 -21.75 1.54 -11.37
C GLY A 70 -22.65 2.26 -10.35
N SER A 71 -22.55 1.92 -9.06
CA SER A 71 -23.26 2.62 -7.99
C SER A 71 -22.80 4.09 -7.89
N LEU A 72 -21.50 4.35 -8.10
CA LEU A 72 -20.94 5.71 -8.10
C LEU A 72 -21.32 6.49 -9.36
N GLU A 73 -21.30 5.85 -10.53
CA GLU A 73 -21.74 6.45 -11.79
C GLU A 73 -23.21 6.88 -11.73
N ASN A 74 -24.08 6.05 -11.16
CA ASN A 74 -25.50 6.37 -10.97
C ASN A 74 -25.70 7.57 -10.03
N MET A 75 -24.91 7.68 -8.96
CA MET A 75 -24.96 8.86 -8.08
C MET A 75 -24.47 10.12 -8.78
N MET A 76 -23.37 10.05 -9.53
CA MET A 76 -22.86 11.20 -10.29
C MET A 76 -23.84 11.63 -11.39
N ALA A 77 -24.48 10.67 -12.05
CA ALA A 77 -25.52 10.93 -13.03
C ALA A 77 -26.79 11.54 -12.39
N ALA A 78 -27.12 11.18 -11.15
CA ALA A 78 -28.25 11.77 -10.42
C ALA A 78 -27.97 13.18 -9.88
N VAL A 79 -26.70 13.56 -9.66
CA VAL A 79 -26.29 14.90 -9.24
C VAL A 79 -26.21 15.89 -10.41
N ARG A 80 -25.82 15.42 -11.60
CA ARG A 80 -25.74 16.24 -12.83
C ARG A 80 -27.06 16.92 -13.30
N PRO A 81 -28.27 16.36 -13.16
CA PRO A 81 -29.51 17.00 -13.61
C PRO A 81 -29.96 18.21 -12.76
N ILE A 82 -29.24 18.54 -11.69
CA ILE A 82 -29.59 19.64 -10.76
C ILE A 82 -28.75 20.91 -11.05
N ALA A 83 -27.78 20.85 -11.96
CA ALA A 83 -26.99 22.00 -12.44
C ALA A 83 -27.40 22.40 -13.87
#